data_AF-A0A4R8X7X7-F1
#
_entry.id   AF-A0A4R8X7X7-F1
#
_cell.length_a   1.000
_cell.length_b   1.000
_cell.length_c   1.000
_cell.angle_alpha   90.00
_cell.angle_beta   90.00
_cell.angle_gamma   90.00
#
_symmetry.space_group_name_H-M   'P 1'
#
loop_
_entity.id
_entity.type
_entity.pdbx_description
1 polymer ?
#
loop_
_entity_poly.entity_id
_entity_poly.type
_entity_poly.pdbx_seq_one_letter_code
_entity_poly.pdbx_strand_id
1 'polypeptide(L)'
;MIRDALATTKRLHGAEKTRALLRADSACYGHASISAALTAGADVSVTARVNPAIKRAIGTIPDNAWTAIAYTNAIYDNSTKTWIA
;
A
#
# COMPACT_ATOMS: atom_id res chain seq x y z
N MET A 1 -15.71 12.89 2.09
CA MET A 1 -15.70 11.42 2.25
C MET A 1 -14.46 10.89 2.97
N ILE A 2 -13.23 10.94 2.42
CA ILE A 2 -12.02 10.39 3.12
C ILE A 2 -11.75 11.10 4.46
N ARG A 3 -11.76 12.44 4.47
CA ARG A 3 -11.55 13.22 5.70
C ARG A 3 -12.61 12.92 6.76
N ASP A 4 -13.88 12.83 6.36
CA ASP A 4 -14.99 12.58 7.26
C ASP A 4 -14.95 11.16 7.84
N ALA A 5 -14.58 10.17 7.00
CA ALA A 5 -14.36 8.81 7.44
C ALA A 5 -13.25 8.74 8.48
N LEU A 6 -12.10 9.37 8.23
CA LEU A 6 -10.99 9.43 9.18
C LEU A 6 -11.35 10.19 10.46
N ALA A 7 -12.11 11.28 10.37
CA ALA A 7 -12.60 12.02 11.53
C ALA A 7 -13.55 11.16 12.38
N THR A 8 -14.37 10.32 11.75
CA THR A 8 -15.26 9.38 12.43
C THR A 8 -14.46 8.28 13.11
N THR A 9 -13.46 7.70 12.43
CA THR A 9 -12.58 6.67 13.01
C THR A 9 -11.84 7.17 14.25
N LYS A 10 -11.38 8.43 14.26
CA LYS A 10 -10.71 9.04 15.43
C LYS A 10 -11.59 9.16 16.67
N ARG A 11 -12.92 9.09 16.53
CA ARG A 11 -13.88 9.15 17.64
C ARG A 11 -14.19 7.79 18.25
N LEU A 12 -13.69 6.71 17.65
CA LEU A 12 -13.83 5.36 18.21
C LEU A 12 -12.99 5.26 19.49
N HIS A 13 -13.56 4.64 20.53
CA HIS A 13 -12.88 4.44 21.80
C HIS A 13 -11.59 3.63 21.61
N GLY A 14 -10.47 4.10 22.16
CA GLY A 14 -9.15 3.47 21.99
C GLY A 14 -8.43 3.82 20.68
N ALA A 15 -9.05 4.59 19.78
CA ALA A 15 -8.42 5.02 18.53
C ALA A 15 -7.55 6.29 18.69
N GLU A 16 -7.60 6.98 19.84
CA GLU A 16 -6.86 8.23 20.09
C GLU A 16 -5.34 8.14 19.80
N LYS A 17 -4.73 6.97 20.00
CA LYS A 17 -3.29 6.74 19.75
C LYS A 17 -3.01 5.90 18.51
N THR A 18 -4.03 5.46 17.79
CA THR A 18 -3.89 4.55 16.66
C THR A 18 -3.83 5.33 15.36
N ARG A 19 -2.76 5.11 14.58
CA ARG A 19 -2.65 5.70 13.25
C ARG A 19 -3.49 4.91 12.27
N ALA A 20 -4.50 5.55 11.69
CA ALA A 20 -5.37 4.91 10.70
C ALA A 20 -4.61 4.64 9.39
N LEU A 21 -4.94 3.52 8.73
CA LEU A 21 -4.44 3.19 7.39
C LEU A 21 -5.59 3.29 6.37
N LEU A 22 -5.47 4.21 5.42
CA LEU A 22 -6.35 4.24 4.24
C LEU A 22 -5.91 3.15 3.26
N ARG A 23 -6.75 2.13 3.06
CA ARG A 23 -6.62 1.15 1.97
C ARG A 23 -7.60 1.46 0.84
N ALA A 24 -7.10 1.57 -0.38
CA ALA A 24 -7.91 1.80 -1.56
C ALA A 24 -7.27 1.21 -2.82
N ASP A 25 -8.05 1.05 -3.89
CA ASP A 25 -7.55 0.60 -5.19
C ASP A 25 -7.12 1.78 -6.10
N SER A 26 -6.74 1.46 -7.33
CA SER A 26 -6.23 2.42 -8.31
C SER A 26 -7.19 3.56 -8.68
N ALA A 27 -8.51 3.40 -8.50
CA ALA A 27 -9.47 4.48 -8.70
C ALA A 27 -9.26 5.65 -7.72
N CYS A 28 -8.65 5.36 -6.56
CA CYS A 28 -8.32 6.34 -5.53
C CYS A 28 -6.85 6.81 -5.60
N TYR A 29 -6.07 6.38 -6.61
CA TYR A 29 -4.69 6.81 -6.82
C TYR A 29 -4.64 8.21 -7.46
N GLY A 30 -5.03 9.22 -6.67
CA GLY A 30 -5.05 10.61 -7.08
C GLY A 30 -4.64 11.54 -5.95
N HIS A 31 -4.11 12.71 -6.31
CA HIS A 31 -3.58 13.70 -5.36
C HIS A 31 -4.59 14.07 -4.25
N ALA A 32 -5.85 14.25 -4.62
CA ALA A 32 -6.90 14.64 -3.66
C ALA A 32 -7.10 13.59 -2.55
N SER A 33 -7.19 12.31 -2.93
CA SER A 33 -7.42 11.21 -1.98
C SER A 33 -6.21 10.99 -1.06
N ILE A 34 -5.01 10.97 -1.63
CA ILE A 34 -3.77 10.75 -0.89
C ILE A 34 -3.50 11.91 0.07
N SER A 35 -3.58 13.15 -0.43
CA SER A 35 -3.33 14.33 0.40
C SER A 35 -4.35 14.46 1.52
N ALA A 36 -5.63 14.17 1.25
CA ALA A 36 -6.66 14.18 2.28
C ALA A 36 -6.35 13.20 3.43
N ALA A 37 -5.83 12.01 3.12
CA ALA A 37 -5.46 11.02 4.11
C ALA A 37 -4.22 11.43 4.92
N LEU A 38 -3.16 11.87 4.23
CA LEU A 38 -1.92 12.31 4.85
C LEU A 38 -2.15 13.52 5.77
N THR A 39 -2.90 14.53 5.31
CA THR A 39 -3.25 15.71 6.12
C THR A 39 -4.11 15.34 7.34
N ALA A 40 -4.92 14.29 7.25
CA ALA A 40 -5.67 13.78 8.40
C ALA A 40 -4.81 12.92 9.36
N GLY A 41 -3.53 12.70 9.06
CA GLY A 41 -2.58 11.93 9.86
C GLY A 41 -2.60 10.42 9.60
N ALA A 42 -3.31 9.97 8.58
CA ALA A 42 -3.37 8.56 8.22
C ALA A 42 -2.15 8.12 7.40
N ASP A 43 -1.83 6.83 7.45
CA ASP A 43 -1.01 6.16 6.45
C ASP A 43 -1.85 5.80 5.22
N VAL A 44 -1.19 5.54 4.10
CA VAL A 44 -1.84 5.19 2.83
C VAL A 44 -1.22 3.93 2.23
N SER A 45 -2.08 2.98 1.87
CA SER A 45 -1.75 1.81 1.06
C SER A 45 -2.71 1.77 -0.12
N VAL A 46 -2.22 2.13 -1.30
CA VAL A 46 -3.03 2.24 -2.52
C VAL A 46 -2.36 1.53 -3.70
N THR A 47 -3.15 0.85 -4.52
CA THR A 47 -2.65 0.29 -5.78
C THR A 47 -2.31 1.42 -6.75
N ALA A 48 -1.04 1.63 -7.04
CA ALA A 48 -0.59 2.66 -7.97
C ALA A 48 -0.60 2.14 -9.42
N ARG A 49 -1.02 2.99 -10.38
CA ARG A 49 -0.78 2.72 -11.80
C ARG A 49 0.72 2.84 -12.08
N VAL A 50 1.29 1.83 -12.73
CA VAL A 50 2.70 1.86 -13.15
C VAL A 50 2.92 3.02 -14.13
N ASN A 51 3.85 3.91 -13.77
CA ASN A 51 4.28 5.02 -14.60
C ASN A 51 5.82 5.20 -14.47
N PRO A 52 6.46 6.05 -15.30
CA PRO A 52 7.92 6.23 -15.24
C PRO A 52 8.44 6.73 -13.88
N ALA A 53 7.66 7.53 -13.15
CA ALA A 53 8.07 8.01 -11.83
C ALA A 53 8.06 6.89 -10.78
N ILE A 54 7.03 6.03 -10.79
CA ILE A 54 6.94 4.83 -9.94
C ILE A 54 8.09 3.87 -10.24
N LYS A 55 8.38 3.61 -11.53
CA LYS A 55 9.51 2.75 -11.92
C LYS A 55 10.85 3.29 -11.40
N ARG A 56 11.08 4.60 -11.54
CA ARG A 56 12.28 5.26 -10.99
C ARG A 56 12.37 5.11 -9.48
N ALA A 57 11.29 5.39 -8.75
CA ALA A 57 11.26 5.25 -7.30
C ALA A 57 11.54 3.81 -6.86
N ILE A 58 10.91 2.82 -7.49
CA ILE A 58 11.17 1.39 -7.22
C ILE A 58 12.65 1.05 -7.48
N GLY A 59 13.23 1.56 -8.57
CA GLY A 59 14.64 1.32 -8.91
C GLY A 59 15.66 1.92 -7.94
N THR A 60 15.23 2.80 -7.01
CA THR A 60 16.11 3.31 -5.93
C THR A 60 16.13 2.45 -4.68
N ILE A 61 15.26 1.43 -4.59
CA ILE A 61 15.19 0.53 -3.44
C ILE A 61 16.36 -0.47 -3.53
N PRO A 62 17.25 -0.55 -2.52
CA PRO A 62 18.35 -1.51 -2.51
C PRO A 62 17.84 -2.96 -2.56
N ASP A 63 18.59 -3.86 -3.20
CA ASP A 63 18.20 -5.28 -3.33
C ASP A 63 17.99 -5.99 -1.99
N ASN A 64 18.71 -5.56 -0.95
CA ASN A 64 18.60 -6.12 0.41
C ASN A 64 17.49 -5.46 1.26
N ALA A 65 16.78 -4.46 0.74
CA ALA A 65 15.68 -3.78 1.44
C ALA A 65 14.30 -4.43 1.17
N TRP A 66 14.23 -5.39 0.24
CA TRP A 66 13.00 -6.09 -0.10
C TRP A 66 12.66 -7.17 0.93
N THR A 67 11.42 -7.15 1.41
CA THR A 67 10.87 -8.24 2.22
C THR A 67 10.24 -9.28 1.31
N ALA A 68 10.78 -10.50 1.31
CA ALA A 68 10.18 -11.62 0.59
C ALA A 68 8.79 -11.94 1.18
N ILE A 69 7.84 -12.22 0.30
CA ILE A 69 6.51 -12.70 0.68
C ILE A 69 6.44 -14.20 0.42
N ALA A 70 5.88 -14.94 1.37
CA ALA A 70 5.65 -16.37 1.19
C ALA A 70 4.33 -16.56 0.44
N TYR A 71 4.39 -17.14 -0.75
CA TYR A 71 3.19 -17.63 -1.41
C TYR A 71 2.89 -19.04 -0.92
N THR A 72 1.68 -19.23 -0.39
CA THR A 72 1.27 -20.50 0.23
C THR A 72 1.17 -21.65 -0.76
N ASN A 73 0.86 -21.35 -2.02
CA ASN A 73 0.69 -22.35 -3.08
C ASN A 73 1.80 -22.21 -4.11
N ALA A 74 2.95 -22.82 -3.82
CA ALA A 74 4.04 -22.88 -4.78
C ALA A 74 3.57 -23.58 -6.06
N ILE A 75 3.81 -22.95 -7.20
CA ILE A 75 3.55 -23.52 -8.52
C ILE A 75 4.87 -24.07 -9.03
N TYR A 76 4.86 -25.33 -9.48
CA TYR A 76 6.03 -25.91 -10.13
C TYR A 76 6.17 -25.31 -11.53
N ASP A 77 7.24 -24.56 -11.75
CA ASP A 77 7.58 -24.07 -13.08
C ASP A 77 8.32 -25.17 -13.85
N ASN A 78 7.61 -25.77 -14.80
CA ASN A 78 8.15 -26.83 -15.66
C ASN A 78 9.28 -26.34 -16.58
N SER A 79 9.35 -25.04 -16.89
CA SER A 79 10.38 -24.49 -17.79
C SER A 79 11.73 -24.34 -17.09
N THR A 80 11.72 -23.90 -15.84
CA THR A 80 12.93 -23.74 -15.00
C THR A 80 13.17 -24.92 -14.06
N LYS A 81 12.28 -25.92 -14.06
CA LYS A 81 12.29 -27.10 -13.17
C LYS A 81 12.45 -26.72 -11.69
N THR A 82 11.80 -25.63 -11.28
CA THR A 82 11.94 -25.06 -9.94
C THR A 82 10.56 -24.79 -9.35
N TRP A 83 10.41 -24.97 -8.03
CA TRP A 83 9.21 -24.55 -7.30
C TRP A 83 9.27 -23.04 -7.10
N ILE A 84 8.30 -22.33 -7.66
CA ILE A 84 8.12 -20.90 -7.42
C ILE A 84 7.08 -20.78 -6.32
N ALA A 85 7.53 -20.46 -5.12
CA ALA A 85 6.67 -19.91 -4.07
C ALA A 85 6.49 -18.43 -4.41
#